data_AF-A0A2V5VPD6-F1
#
_entry.id   AF-A0A2V5VPD6-F1
#
_cell.length_a   1.000
_cell.length_b   1.000
_cell.length_c   1.000
_cell.angle_alpha   90.00
_cell.angle_beta   90.00
_cell.angle_gamma   90.00
#
_symmetry.space_group_name_H-M   'P 1'
#
loop_
_entity.id
_entity.type
_entity.pdbx_description
1 polymer ?
#
loop_
_entity_poly.entity_id
_entity_poly.type
_entity_poly.pdbx_seq_one_letter_code
_entity_poly.pdbx_strand_id
1 'polypeptide(L)'
;MPKAKTRSASTNVYAVLGSDEAEVKRVAAELATQLTPPETGDFGLEVIDGVAESAEQATARITSTIEALQTLPFFGSTKVVWLKNANFLGDTPISRAASVQAALEQLSDLVENGPGSDVIFLISATEVDKRR
;
A
#
# COMPACT_ATOMS: atom_id res chain seq x y z
N MET A 1 16.17 -7.26 -33.69
CA MET A 1 15.98 -6.83 -32.29
C MET A 1 14.54 -7.11 -31.91
N PRO A 2 14.24 -8.13 -31.08
CA PRO A 2 12.85 -8.39 -30.71
C PRO A 2 12.41 -7.29 -29.73
N LYS A 3 11.28 -6.65 -30.05
CA LYS A 3 10.65 -5.62 -29.24
C LYS A 3 10.25 -6.23 -27.90
N ALA A 4 10.73 -5.62 -26.80
CA ALA A 4 10.24 -5.92 -25.46
C ALA A 4 8.71 -5.74 -25.47
N LYS A 5 7.98 -6.80 -25.14
CA LYS A 5 6.54 -6.73 -24.96
C LYS A 5 6.30 -5.86 -23.73
N THR A 6 5.77 -4.66 -23.93
CA THR A 6 5.16 -3.87 -22.85
C THR A 6 4.09 -4.75 -22.21
N ARG A 7 4.39 -5.31 -21.05
CA ARG A 7 3.43 -6.05 -20.22
C ARG A 7 2.35 -5.02 -19.88
N SER A 8 1.10 -5.28 -20.27
CA SER A 8 -0.06 -4.50 -19.81
C SER A 8 0.07 -4.29 -18.30
N ALA A 9 -0.10 -3.05 -17.83
CA ALA A 9 -0.04 -2.70 -16.41
C ALA A 9 -0.89 -3.70 -15.60
N SER A 10 -0.22 -4.69 -15.01
CA SER A 10 -0.87 -5.67 -14.16
C SER A 10 -1.28 -4.90 -12.91
N THR A 11 -2.57 -4.94 -12.58
CA THR A 11 -3.14 -4.32 -11.39
C THR A 11 -2.52 -4.95 -10.15
N ASN A 12 -1.32 -4.50 -9.78
CA ASN A 12 -0.55 -4.96 -8.63
C ASN A 12 -0.96 -4.19 -7.36
N VAL A 13 -2.22 -3.77 -7.28
CA VAL A 13 -2.73 -2.90 -6.21
C VAL A 13 -4.03 -3.52 -5.72
N TYR A 14 -4.08 -3.78 -4.41
CA TYR A 14 -5.18 -4.45 -3.73
C TYR A 14 -5.65 -3.58 -2.57
N ALA A 15 -6.96 -3.56 -2.31
CA ALA A 15 -7.53 -2.85 -1.19
C ALA A 15 -8.57 -3.73 -0.47
N VAL A 16 -8.47 -3.79 0.86
CA VAL A 16 -9.45 -4.42 1.74
C VAL A 16 -10.08 -3.32 2.58
N LEU A 17 -11.31 -2.95 2.22
CA LEU A 17 -12.04 -1.83 2.81
C LEU A 17 -13.36 -2.32 3.41
N GLY A 18 -13.72 -1.87 4.60
CA GLY A 18 -14.98 -2.24 5.22
C GLY A 18 -15.18 -1.66 6.61
N SER A 19 -16.42 -1.51 7.05
CA SER A 19 -16.73 -0.93 8.37
C SER A 19 -16.52 -1.90 9.54
N ASP A 20 -16.38 -3.20 9.29
CA ASP A 20 -16.06 -4.20 10.32
C ASP A 20 -14.54 -4.37 10.42
N GLU A 21 -13.96 -3.83 11.49
CA GLU A 21 -12.51 -3.86 11.73
C GLU A 21 -11.95 -5.28 11.85
N ALA A 22 -12.68 -6.20 12.49
CA ALA A 22 -12.21 -7.56 12.70
C ALA A 22 -12.16 -8.31 11.36
N GLU A 23 -13.19 -8.13 10.53
CA GLU A 23 -13.24 -8.74 9.21
C GLU A 23 -12.19 -8.13 8.27
N VAL A 24 -12.01 -6.81 8.26
CA VAL A 24 -10.96 -6.15 7.47
C VAL A 24 -9.57 -6.71 7.83
N LYS A 25 -9.26 -6.82 9.13
CA LYS A 25 -7.98 -7.37 9.59
C LYS A 25 -7.78 -8.82 9.16
N ARG A 26 -8.82 -9.64 9.27
CA ARG A 26 -8.79 -11.06 8.89
C ARG A 26 -8.53 -11.22 7.38
N VAL A 27 -9.36 -10.57 6.56
CA VAL A 27 -9.29 -10.66 5.10
C VAL A 27 -7.98 -10.08 4.57
N ALA A 28 -7.52 -8.95 5.11
CA ALA A 28 -6.24 -8.36 4.69
C ALA A 28 -5.04 -9.23 5.05
N ALA A 29 -5.05 -9.88 6.22
CA ALA A 29 -3.99 -10.83 6.59
C ALA A 29 -3.98 -12.06 5.68
N GLU A 30 -5.15 -12.65 5.41
CA GLU A 30 -5.28 -13.77 4.48
C GLU A 30 -4.80 -13.40 3.08
N LEU A 31 -5.18 -12.22 2.58
CA LEU A 31 -4.76 -11.73 1.28
C LEU A 31 -3.25 -11.47 1.23
N ALA A 32 -2.67 -10.86 2.26
CA ALA A 32 -1.22 -10.67 2.35
C ALA A 32 -0.47 -12.01 2.24
N THR A 33 -0.91 -13.04 2.97
CA THR A 33 -0.32 -14.39 2.88
C THR A 33 -0.50 -15.02 1.48
N GLN A 34 -1.64 -14.81 0.83
CA GLN A 34 -1.87 -15.34 -0.52
C GLN A 34 -1.01 -14.65 -1.59
N LEU A 35 -0.75 -13.34 -1.42
CA LEU A 35 0.02 -12.55 -2.37
C LEU A 35 1.54 -12.73 -2.20
N THR A 36 2.01 -13.10 -1.02
CA THR A 36 3.44 -13.31 -0.74
C THR A 36 3.86 -14.75 -1.11
N PRO A 37 4.70 -14.95 -2.15
CA PRO A 37 5.12 -16.28 -2.54
C PRO A 37 5.98 -16.94 -1.46
N PRO A 38 5.81 -18.24 -1.14
CA PRO A 38 6.57 -18.91 -0.09
C PRO A 38 8.08 -18.84 -0.27
N GLU A 39 8.58 -18.80 -1.52
CA GLU A 39 10.02 -18.72 -1.82
C GLU A 39 10.69 -17.40 -1.37
N THR A 40 9.91 -16.37 -1.07
CA THR A 40 10.42 -15.04 -0.69
C THR A 40 10.78 -14.91 0.78
N GLY A 41 10.34 -15.88 1.61
CA GLY A 41 10.57 -15.90 3.05
C GLY A 41 10.17 -14.59 3.74
N ASP A 42 10.95 -14.17 4.72
CA ASP A 42 10.69 -12.96 5.53
C ASP A 42 10.82 -11.64 4.73
N PHE A 43 11.36 -11.68 3.51
CA PHE A 43 11.58 -10.49 2.67
C PHE A 43 10.46 -10.23 1.66
N GLY A 44 9.51 -11.16 1.56
CA GLY A 44 8.40 -11.07 0.61
C GLY A 44 7.24 -10.19 1.05
N LEU A 45 7.15 -9.88 2.34
CA LEU A 45 6.07 -9.07 2.91
C LEU A 45 6.65 -7.97 3.79
N GLU A 46 6.52 -6.74 3.34
CA GLU A 46 6.90 -5.53 4.07
C GLU A 46 5.63 -4.86 4.60
N VAL A 47 5.46 -4.83 5.93
CA VAL A 47 4.25 -4.28 6.57
C VAL A 47 4.54 -2.92 7.18
N ILE A 48 3.78 -1.90 6.75
CA ILE A 48 3.75 -0.58 7.37
C ILE A 48 2.46 -0.46 8.19
N ASP A 49 2.58 -0.22 9.50
CA ASP A 49 1.44 0.09 10.35
C ASP A 49 0.92 1.51 10.08
N GLY A 50 -0.25 1.60 9.49
CA GLY A 50 -0.95 2.82 9.11
C GLY A 50 -1.79 3.45 10.22
N VAL A 51 -1.74 2.92 11.45
CA VAL A 51 -2.34 3.61 12.59
C VAL A 51 -1.50 4.84 12.91
N ALA A 52 -2.15 6.01 12.88
CA ALA A 52 -1.55 7.29 13.22
C ALA A 52 -2.43 8.09 14.19
N GLU A 53 -1.82 8.72 15.18
CA GLU A 53 -2.50 9.60 16.14
C GLU A 53 -2.28 11.09 15.85
N SER A 54 -1.45 11.40 14.85
CA SER A 54 -1.16 12.77 14.42
C SER A 54 -0.93 12.87 12.92
N ALA A 55 -1.03 14.08 12.37
CA ALA A 55 -0.71 14.36 10.97
C ALA A 55 0.76 14.04 10.63
N GLU A 56 1.68 14.27 11.55
CA GLU A 56 3.10 13.92 11.38
C GLU A 56 3.29 12.41 11.27
N GLN A 57 2.66 11.63 12.16
CA GLN A 57 2.71 10.17 12.09
C GLN A 57 2.10 9.66 10.78
N ALA A 58 0.93 10.15 10.39
CA ALA A 58 0.28 9.76 9.14
C ALA A 58 1.16 10.07 7.93
N THR A 59 1.74 11.27 7.88
CA THR A 59 2.69 11.67 6.82
C THR A 59 3.86 10.71 6.76
N ALA A 60 4.48 10.39 7.91
CA ALA A 60 5.59 9.44 7.98
C ALA A 60 5.21 8.03 7.50
N ARG A 61 4.01 7.52 7.85
CA ARG A 61 3.54 6.21 7.36
C ARG A 61 3.38 6.19 5.84
N ILE A 62 2.83 7.26 5.27
CA ILE A 62 2.66 7.40 3.83
C ILE A 62 4.04 7.45 3.14
N THR A 63 4.96 8.28 3.64
CA THR A 63 6.32 8.37 3.10
C THR A 63 7.05 7.02 3.17
N SER A 64 7.00 6.31 4.30
CA SER A 64 7.60 4.96 4.39
C SER A 64 6.96 3.97 3.42
N THR A 65 5.66 4.09 3.15
CA THR A 65 4.98 3.26 2.15
C THR A 65 5.50 3.56 0.74
N ILE A 66 5.69 4.84 0.40
CA ILE A 66 6.28 5.26 -0.88
C ILE A 66 7.71 4.71 -1.03
N GLU A 67 8.55 4.87 0.00
CA GLU A 67 9.92 4.35 0.02
C GLU A 67 9.95 2.82 -0.17
N ALA A 68 9.06 2.10 0.52
CA ALA A 68 8.92 0.66 0.38
C ALA A 68 8.51 0.28 -1.06
N LEU A 69 7.53 0.97 -1.65
CA LEU A 69 7.08 0.69 -3.02
C LEU A 69 8.17 0.98 -4.08
N GLN A 70 9.04 1.95 -3.83
CA GLN A 70 10.15 2.30 -4.74
C GLN A 70 11.40 1.43 -4.51
N THR A 71 11.47 0.71 -3.40
CA THR A 71 12.59 -0.17 -3.10
C THR A 71 12.43 -1.48 -3.86
N LEU A 72 13.39 -1.76 -4.75
CA LEU A 72 13.43 -3.01 -5.52
C LEU A 72 13.43 -4.23 -4.58
N PRO A 73 12.70 -5.30 -4.92
CA PRO A 73 12.71 -6.53 -4.15
C PRO A 73 14.10 -7.16 -4.14
N PHE A 74 14.49 -7.71 -2.99
CA PHE A 74 15.70 -8.50 -2.89
C PHE A 74 15.58 -9.76 -3.75
N PHE A 75 16.65 -10.14 -4.43
CA PHE A 75 16.75 -11.36 -5.25
C PHE A 75 15.79 -11.47 -6.45
N GLY A 76 15.18 -10.36 -6.89
CA GLY A 76 14.35 -10.33 -8.10
C GLY A 76 13.03 -11.11 -7.99
N SER A 77 12.58 -11.41 -6.77
CA SER A 77 11.28 -12.01 -6.50
C SER A 77 10.18 -10.96 -6.35
N THR A 78 8.92 -11.38 -6.28
CA THR A 78 7.82 -10.47 -5.97
C THR A 78 7.87 -10.01 -4.51
N LYS A 79 7.69 -8.71 -4.25
CA LYS A 79 7.50 -8.16 -2.90
C LYS A 79 6.10 -7.62 -2.73
N VAL A 80 5.50 -7.87 -1.58
CA VAL A 80 4.24 -7.26 -1.14
C VAL A 80 4.56 -6.16 -0.14
N VAL A 81 4.11 -4.93 -0.41
CA VAL A 81 4.11 -3.82 0.54
C VAL A 81 2.69 -3.65 1.05
N TRP A 82 2.48 -3.76 2.35
CA TRP A 82 1.16 -3.65 2.97
C TRP A 82 1.07 -2.43 3.87
N LEU A 83 0.30 -1.42 3.45
CA LEU A 83 -0.16 -0.34 4.32
C LEU A 83 -1.36 -0.84 5.14
N LYS A 84 -1.06 -1.27 6.38
CA LYS A 84 -1.98 -1.99 7.26
C LYS A 84 -2.78 -1.04 8.14
N ASN A 85 -4.07 -1.28 8.30
CA ASN A 85 -4.96 -0.51 9.19
C ASN A 85 -4.86 1.02 9.05
N ALA A 86 -4.79 1.54 7.83
CA ALA A 86 -4.66 2.98 7.61
C ALA A 86 -5.90 3.74 8.10
N ASN A 87 -5.75 4.59 9.11
CA ASN A 87 -6.86 5.35 9.72
C ASN A 87 -6.95 6.80 9.21
N PHE A 88 -6.05 7.18 8.29
CA PHE A 88 -5.96 8.53 7.72
C PHE A 88 -6.51 8.63 6.28
N LEU A 89 -7.16 7.57 5.78
CA LEU A 89 -7.81 7.56 4.46
C LEU A 89 -9.26 8.05 4.50
N GLY A 90 -9.90 8.08 5.68
CA GLY A 90 -11.25 8.63 5.89
C GLY A 90 -11.27 10.16 5.98
N ASP A 91 -12.41 10.72 6.36
CA ASP A 91 -12.59 12.17 6.54
C ASP A 91 -12.36 12.59 8.01
N THR A 92 -11.11 12.83 8.39
CA THR A 92 -10.69 13.13 9.77
C THR A 92 -9.84 14.40 9.83
N PRO A 93 -9.66 15.03 11.01
CA PRO A 93 -8.73 16.15 11.15
C PRO A 93 -7.29 15.81 10.73
N ILE A 94 -6.85 14.56 10.94
CA ILE A 94 -5.54 14.06 10.49
C ILE A 94 -5.48 14.03 8.96
N SER A 95 -6.48 13.46 8.29
CA SER A 95 -6.48 13.34 6.83
C SER A 95 -6.63 14.68 6.11
N ARG A 96 -7.21 15.70 6.75
CA ARG A 96 -7.33 17.06 6.19
C ARG A 96 -6.07 17.90 6.31
N ALA A 97 -5.07 17.47 7.08
CA ALA A 97 -3.82 18.20 7.21
C ALA A 97 -3.11 18.31 5.84
N ALA A 98 -2.59 19.48 5.51
CA ALA A 98 -1.96 19.74 4.21
C ALA A 98 -0.77 18.80 3.93
N SER A 99 0.02 18.43 4.95
CA SER A 99 1.13 17.49 4.81
C SER A 99 0.65 16.08 4.45
N VAL A 100 -0.44 15.62 5.07
CA VAL A 100 -1.03 14.30 4.79
C VAL A 100 -1.64 14.29 3.39
N GLN A 101 -2.32 15.36 2.99
CA GLN A 101 -2.85 15.50 1.63
C GLN A 101 -1.74 15.47 0.57
N ALA A 102 -0.66 16.23 0.78
CA ALA A 102 0.47 16.22 -0.15
C ALA A 102 1.14 14.83 -0.24
N ALA A 103 1.27 14.12 0.88
CA ALA A 103 1.83 12.77 0.89
C ALA A 103 0.90 11.74 0.21
N LEU A 104 -0.42 11.83 0.44
CA LEU A 104 -1.41 10.98 -0.22
C LEU A 104 -1.43 11.21 -1.73
N GLU A 105 -1.28 12.45 -2.18
CA GLU A 105 -1.15 12.78 -3.61
C GLU A 105 0.08 12.07 -4.23
N GLN A 106 1.24 12.15 -3.57
CA GLN A 106 2.45 11.46 -4.03
C GLN A 106 2.29 9.93 -4.08
N LEU A 107 1.60 9.36 -3.09
CA LEU A 107 1.29 7.93 -3.08
C LEU A 107 0.32 7.58 -4.22
N SER A 108 -0.69 8.41 -4.47
CA SER A 108 -1.65 8.23 -5.56
C SER A 108 -0.94 8.26 -6.92
N ASP A 109 -0.09 9.27 -7.15
CA ASP A 109 0.73 9.38 -8.37
C ASP A 109 1.58 8.11 -8.59
N LEU A 110 2.21 7.59 -7.54
CA LEU A 110 2.99 6.36 -7.64
C LEU A 110 2.11 5.17 -8.03
N VAL A 111 0.95 5.02 -7.39
CA VAL A 111 -0.01 3.95 -7.65
C VAL A 111 -0.56 4.01 -9.08
N GLU A 112 -0.86 5.20 -9.59
CA GLU A 112 -1.33 5.42 -10.96
C GLU A 112 -0.26 5.11 -12.01
N ASN A 113 0.99 5.48 -11.72
CA ASN A 113 2.14 5.13 -12.56
C ASN A 113 2.50 3.63 -12.48
N GLY A 114 2.01 2.95 -11.43
CA GLY A 114 2.22 1.54 -11.15
C GLY A 114 3.51 1.28 -10.34
N PRO A 115 3.47 0.48 -9.27
CA PRO A 115 4.63 0.20 -8.41
C PRO A 115 5.71 -0.68 -9.07
N GLY A 116 5.56 -1.04 -10.34
CA GLY A 116 6.43 -1.98 -11.06
C GLY A 116 5.86 -3.40 -11.12
N SER A 117 6.43 -4.25 -11.99
CA SER A 117 5.90 -5.61 -12.21
C SER A 117 6.13 -6.57 -11.05
N ASP A 118 7.12 -6.28 -10.21
CA ASP A 118 7.62 -7.18 -9.17
C ASP A 118 7.27 -6.69 -7.76
N VAL A 119 6.47 -5.61 -7.67
CA VAL A 119 5.95 -5.06 -6.40
C VAL A 119 4.43 -5.10 -6.43
N ILE A 120 3.85 -5.63 -5.35
CA ILE A 120 2.42 -5.63 -5.08
C ILE A 120 2.15 -4.68 -3.92
N PHE A 121 1.19 -3.78 -4.09
CA PHE A 121 0.71 -2.91 -3.04
C PHE A 121 -0.61 -3.44 -2.47
N LEU A 122 -0.69 -3.57 -1.14
CA LEU A 122 -1.91 -3.90 -0.42
C LEU A 122 -2.25 -2.77 0.56
N ILE A 123 -3.50 -2.35 0.58
CA ILE A 123 -4.04 -1.39 1.55
C ILE A 123 -5.16 -2.06 2.35
N SER A 124 -5.20 -1.81 3.65
CA SER A 124 -6.37 -2.17 4.47
C SER A 124 -6.79 -0.99 5.33
N ALA A 125 -8.07 -0.62 5.29
CA ALA A 125 -8.61 0.51 6.03
C ALA A 125 -10.10 0.31 6.34
N THR A 126 -10.57 0.89 7.45
CA THR A 126 -11.99 0.82 7.83
C THR A 126 -12.84 1.93 7.21
N GLU A 127 -12.21 3.05 6.85
CA GLU A 127 -12.85 4.20 6.23
C GLU A 127 -11.99 4.76 5.10
N VAL A 128 -12.65 5.20 4.02
CA VAL A 128 -12.03 5.89 2.89
C VAL A 128 -12.92 7.04 2.45
N ASP A 129 -12.35 8.23 2.32
CA ASP A 129 -13.00 9.39 1.72
C ASP A 129 -13.06 9.21 0.20
N LYS A 130 -14.23 8.83 -0.32
CA LYS A 130 -14.45 8.56 -1.76
C LYS A 130 -14.28 9.77 -2.68
N ARG A 131 -14.06 10.95 -2.13
CA ARG A 131 -13.78 12.19 -2.90
C ARG A 131 -12.31 12.28 -3.32
N ARG A 132 -11.45 11.39 -2.81
CA ARG A 132 -10.00 11.43 -2.91
C ARG A 132 -9.48 10.11 -3.43
#